data_AF-A0A7C2L4S0-F1
#
_entry.id   AF-A0A7C2L4S0-F1
#
_cell.length_a   1.000
_cell.length_b   1.000
_cell.length_c   1.000
_cell.angle_alpha   90.00
_cell.angle_beta   90.00
_cell.angle_gamma   90.00
#
_symmetry.space_group_name_H-M   'P 1'
#
loop_
_entity.id
_entity.type
_entity.pdbx_description
1 polymer ?
#
loop_
_entity_poly.entity_id
_entity_poly.type
_entity_poly.pdbx_seq_one_letter_code
_entity_poly.pdbx_strand_id
1 'polypeptide(L)'
;MLYAYSGVRPLPYRPGVPEGAITRRHILHDHEREDGLAGFISIIGGKITPYRHLAEEVVTLACRKLRLERRARPKERFEPLPGGVPFPPREVEEMAGALGVTSESTAHLLEVYGRLSLEVLALVERERALGQRLCPRHPDIAAQIIYALEREHAVRLADIFLRRTAIGWSRCLGLVCAPTAARLMGTYLGWDEPRVQEEIAAYRDELARTFRLFTPVPTRSSAPSR
;
A
#
# COMPACT_ATOMS: atom_id res chain seq x y z
N MET A 1 -10.03 18.69 -11.28
CA MET A 1 -8.97 17.70 -10.99
C MET A 1 -8.62 17.82 -9.51
N LEU A 2 -8.79 16.77 -8.70
CA LEU A 2 -8.49 16.82 -7.26
C LEU A 2 -7.00 16.59 -6.96
N TYR A 3 -6.35 15.72 -7.73
CA TYR A 3 -4.91 15.49 -7.72
C TYR A 3 -4.48 14.88 -9.05
N ALA A 4 -3.17 14.88 -9.30
CA ALA A 4 -2.51 14.12 -10.34
C ALA A 4 -1.32 13.39 -9.72
N TYR A 5 -1.04 12.18 -10.19
CA TYR A 5 0.15 11.41 -9.83
C TYR A 5 0.82 10.90 -11.11
N SER A 6 2.08 10.53 -10.98
CA SER A 6 2.85 9.94 -12.08
C SER A 6 3.60 8.71 -11.59
N GLY A 7 3.85 7.78 -12.50
CA GLY A 7 4.65 6.59 -12.25
C GLY A 7 5.52 6.27 -13.45
N VAL A 8 6.69 5.68 -13.20
CA VAL A 8 7.62 5.27 -14.25
C VAL A 8 7.41 3.80 -14.57
N ARG A 9 7.36 3.46 -15.85
CA ARG A 9 7.31 2.06 -16.30
C ARG A 9 8.74 1.56 -16.46
N PRO A 10 9.14 0.45 -15.82
CA PRO A 10 10.52 -0.06 -15.89
C PRO A 10 10.75 -0.85 -17.19
N LEU A 11 10.61 -0.21 -18.34
CA LEU A 11 10.69 -0.87 -19.64
C LEU A 11 12.12 -1.22 -20.05
N PRO A 12 12.34 -2.27 -20.86
CA PRO A 12 13.65 -2.57 -21.43
C PRO A 12 14.17 -1.39 -22.26
N TYR A 13 15.45 -1.05 -22.08
CA TYR A 13 16.08 0.01 -22.85
C TYR A 13 16.33 -0.40 -24.30
N ARG A 14 15.84 0.40 -25.25
CA ARG A 14 15.96 0.17 -26.71
C ARG A 14 16.28 1.50 -27.40
N PRO A 15 17.56 1.80 -27.70
CA PRO A 15 17.95 3.03 -28.39
C PRO A 15 17.21 3.21 -29.73
N GLY A 16 16.73 4.42 -30.00
CA GLY A 16 16.09 4.75 -31.28
C GLY A 16 14.69 4.16 -31.49
N VAL A 17 14.12 3.48 -30.49
CA VAL A 17 12.75 2.94 -30.56
C VAL A 17 11.81 3.86 -29.77
N PRO A 18 10.69 4.33 -30.37
CA PRO A 18 9.69 5.12 -29.64
C PRO A 18 9.15 4.40 -28.42
N GLU A 19 8.89 5.12 -27.33
CA GLU A 19 8.49 4.54 -26.04
C GLU A 19 7.21 3.72 -26.14
N GLY A 20 6.28 4.15 -27.00
CA GLY A 20 5.02 3.44 -27.27
C GLY A 20 5.21 2.07 -27.94
N ALA A 21 6.33 1.86 -28.63
CA ALA A 21 6.69 0.62 -29.33
C ALA A 21 7.57 -0.32 -28.49
N ILE A 22 8.07 0.13 -27.33
CA ILE A 22 8.83 -0.73 -26.43
C ILE A 22 7.90 -1.79 -25.84
N THR A 23 8.38 -3.05 -25.87
CA THR A 23 7.62 -4.19 -25.34
C THR A 23 7.25 -3.99 -23.88
N ARG A 24 6.04 -4.41 -23.54
CA ARG A 24 5.53 -4.43 -22.15
C ARG A 24 5.58 -5.81 -21.52
N ARG A 25 6.24 -6.77 -22.18
CA ARG A 25 6.53 -8.09 -21.60
C ARG A 25 7.66 -7.94 -20.57
N HIS A 26 7.64 -8.80 -19.55
CA HIS A 26 8.78 -8.95 -18.68
C HIS A 26 9.90 -9.71 -19.40
N ILE A 27 11.13 -9.49 -18.94
CA ILE A 27 12.34 -10.21 -19.34
C ILE A 27 13.00 -10.69 -18.06
N LEU A 28 13.40 -11.96 -18.03
CA LEU A 28 14.26 -12.52 -17.00
C LEU A 28 15.68 -12.55 -17.52
N HIS A 29 16.53 -11.67 -16.99
CA HIS A 29 17.94 -11.57 -17.35
C HIS A 29 18.75 -12.49 -16.45
N ASP A 30 19.33 -13.54 -17.04
CA ASP A 30 20.20 -14.49 -16.35
C ASP A 30 21.66 -14.05 -16.52
N HIS A 31 22.17 -13.34 -15.52
CA HIS A 31 23.52 -12.76 -15.55
C HIS A 31 24.63 -13.82 -15.63
N GLU A 32 24.37 -15.07 -15.23
CA GLU A 32 25.36 -16.14 -15.36
C GLU A 32 25.60 -16.49 -16.84
N ARG A 33 24.54 -16.45 -17.64
CA ARG A 33 24.57 -16.77 -19.07
C ARG A 33 24.98 -15.57 -19.92
N GLU A 34 24.51 -14.38 -19.55
CA GLU A 34 24.69 -13.17 -20.34
C GLU A 34 25.96 -12.41 -19.96
N ASP A 35 26.34 -12.42 -18.69
CA ASP A 35 27.43 -11.58 -18.14
C ASP A 35 28.52 -12.38 -17.40
N GLY A 36 28.36 -13.70 -17.25
CA GLY A 36 29.27 -14.56 -16.50
C GLY A 36 29.18 -14.42 -14.97
N LEU A 37 28.15 -13.76 -14.44
CA LEU A 37 27.94 -13.55 -13.01
C LEU A 37 26.92 -14.56 -12.43
N ALA A 38 27.45 -15.59 -11.78
CA ALA A 38 26.62 -16.64 -11.18
C ALA A 38 25.75 -16.14 -10.03
N GLY A 39 24.55 -16.74 -9.89
CA GLY A 39 23.65 -16.48 -8.77
C GLY A 39 22.85 -15.18 -8.83
N PHE A 40 22.95 -14.40 -9.92
CA PHE A 40 22.23 -13.14 -10.08
C PHE A 40 21.20 -13.21 -11.23
N ILE A 41 19.96 -12.82 -10.93
CA ILE A 41 18.83 -12.77 -11.87
C ILE A 41 18.19 -11.39 -11.74
N SER A 42 17.88 -10.74 -12.86
CA SER A 42 17.12 -9.49 -12.86
C SER A 42 15.79 -9.63 -13.59
N ILE A 43 14.78 -8.92 -13.08
CA ILE A 43 13.48 -8.77 -13.74
C ILE A 43 13.47 -7.39 -14.40
N ILE A 44 13.28 -7.36 -15.72
CA ILE A 44 13.15 -6.13 -16.50
C ILE A 44 11.73 -6.04 -17.03
N GLY A 45 11.03 -4.93 -16.79
CA GLY A 45 9.61 -4.81 -17.12
C GLY A 45 8.71 -5.51 -16.11
N GLY A 46 7.60 -6.05 -16.62
CA GLY A 46 6.55 -6.67 -15.81
C GLY A 46 5.31 -5.78 -15.69
N LYS A 47 4.16 -6.43 -15.77
CA LYS A 47 2.85 -5.85 -15.52
C LYS A 47 2.30 -6.45 -14.24
N ILE A 48 1.40 -5.73 -13.58
CA ILE A 48 0.67 -6.26 -12.42
C ILE A 48 -0.15 -7.49 -12.83
N THR A 49 -0.85 -7.47 -13.97
CA THR A 49 -1.74 -8.59 -14.36
C THR A 49 -1.06 -9.98 -14.42
N PRO A 50 0.12 -10.17 -15.06
CA PRO A 50 0.83 -11.45 -15.09
C PRO A 50 1.80 -11.68 -13.92
N TYR A 51 1.75 -10.90 -12.82
CA TYR A 51 2.77 -10.95 -11.77
C TYR A 51 3.01 -12.36 -11.21
N ARG A 52 1.94 -13.17 -11.05
CA ARG A 52 2.01 -14.54 -10.54
C ARG A 52 2.81 -15.45 -11.49
N HIS A 53 2.54 -15.34 -12.79
CA HIS A 53 3.24 -16.13 -13.79
C HIS A 53 4.72 -15.73 -13.87
N LEU A 54 5.00 -14.43 -13.81
CA LEU A 54 6.38 -13.92 -13.70
C LEU A 54 7.09 -14.48 -12.46
N ALA A 55 6.44 -14.45 -11.29
CA ALA A 55 7.02 -15.01 -10.06
C ALA A 55 7.33 -16.51 -10.20
N GLU A 56 6.46 -17.27 -10.85
CA GLU A 56 6.65 -18.69 -11.14
C GLU A 56 7.90 -18.95 -12.00
N GLU A 57 8.10 -18.16 -13.06
CA GLU A 57 9.29 -18.26 -13.91
C GLU A 57 10.59 -17.90 -13.15
N VAL A 58 10.56 -16.85 -12.32
CA VAL A 58 11.69 -16.42 -11.49
C VAL A 58 12.09 -17.51 -10.50
N VAL A 59 11.12 -18.04 -9.74
CA VAL A 59 11.36 -19.10 -8.76
C VAL A 59 11.87 -20.37 -9.43
N THR A 60 11.32 -20.72 -10.60
CA THR A 60 11.79 -21.88 -11.38
C THR A 60 13.24 -21.71 -11.83
N LEU A 61 13.63 -20.52 -12.30
CA LEU A 61 15.02 -20.24 -12.65
C LEU A 61 15.94 -20.27 -11.42
N ALA A 62 15.53 -19.64 -10.32
CA ALA A 62 16.29 -19.63 -9.08
C ALA A 62 16.52 -21.05 -8.53
N CYS A 63 15.48 -21.89 -8.49
CA CYS A 63 15.61 -23.28 -8.03
C CYS A 63 16.53 -24.11 -8.92
N ARG A 64 16.54 -23.91 -10.24
CA ARG A 64 17.51 -24.56 -11.14
C ARG A 64 18.94 -24.15 -10.79
N LYS A 65 19.19 -22.86 -10.58
CA LYS A 65 20.53 -22.37 -10.17
C LYS A 65 20.98 -22.91 -8.82
N LEU A 66 20.06 -23.04 -7.88
CA LEU A 66 20.32 -23.57 -6.55
C LEU A 66 20.36 -25.11 -6.48
N ARG A 67 20.13 -25.83 -7.59
CA ARG A 67 20.00 -27.30 -7.62
C ARG A 67 18.91 -27.81 -6.66
N LEU A 68 17.81 -27.06 -6.60
CA LEU A 68 16.62 -27.31 -5.78
C LEU A 68 15.39 -27.61 -6.66
N GLU A 69 15.57 -28.23 -7.81
CA GLU A 69 14.51 -28.45 -8.81
C GLU A 69 13.34 -29.26 -8.24
N ARG A 70 13.61 -30.17 -7.29
CA ARG A 70 12.56 -30.91 -6.57
C ARG A 70 11.62 -30.00 -5.75
N ARG A 71 12.07 -28.79 -5.40
CA ARG A 71 11.30 -27.76 -4.66
C ARG A 71 10.59 -26.77 -5.58
N ALA A 72 11.04 -26.61 -6.83
CA ALA A 72 10.33 -25.86 -7.86
C ALA A 72 9.20 -26.70 -8.46
N ARG A 73 8.12 -26.88 -7.70
CA ARG A 73 6.85 -27.29 -8.29
C ARG A 73 5.90 -26.11 -8.23
N PRO A 74 5.57 -25.49 -9.37
CA PRO A 74 4.44 -24.57 -9.40
C PRO A 74 3.24 -25.28 -8.79
N LYS A 75 2.59 -24.65 -7.82
CA LYS A 75 1.33 -25.19 -7.33
C LYS A 75 0.33 -25.09 -8.49
N GLU A 76 -0.21 -26.23 -8.92
CA GLU A 76 -1.24 -26.27 -9.98
C GLU A 76 -2.52 -25.51 -9.57
N ARG A 77 -2.70 -25.25 -8.28
CA ARG A 77 -3.88 -24.63 -7.70
C ARG A 77 -3.64 -23.16 -7.34
N PHE A 78 -4.61 -22.33 -7.69
CA PHE A 78 -4.70 -20.95 -7.22
C PHE A 78 -4.90 -20.95 -5.69
N GLU A 79 -3.88 -20.54 -4.94
CA GLU A 79 -4.02 -20.29 -3.51
C GLU A 79 -4.55 -18.88 -3.29
N PRO A 80 -5.62 -18.71 -2.51
CA PRO A 80 -6.09 -17.38 -2.16
C PRO A 80 -4.99 -16.59 -1.45
N LEU A 81 -4.82 -15.32 -1.82
CA LEU A 81 -3.96 -14.39 -1.07
C LEU A 81 -4.52 -14.19 0.34
N PRO A 82 -3.69 -13.75 1.32
CA PRO A 82 -4.17 -13.35 2.63
C PRO A 82 -5.37 -12.40 2.52
N GLY A 83 -6.42 -12.66 3.30
CA GLY A 83 -7.70 -11.94 3.22
C GLY A 83 -8.67 -12.43 2.15
N GLY A 84 -8.17 -13.09 1.09
CA GLY A 84 -8.96 -13.61 -0.03
C GLY A 84 -9.49 -15.03 0.16
N VAL A 85 -9.19 -15.71 1.27
CA VAL A 85 -9.75 -17.04 1.57
C VAL A 85 -11.27 -16.92 1.72
N PRO A 86 -12.09 -17.68 0.97
CA PRO A 86 -13.54 -17.63 1.11
C PRO A 86 -14.01 -17.83 2.55
N PHE A 87 -14.96 -17.00 2.96
CA PHE A 87 -15.57 -17.00 4.29
C PHE A 87 -16.95 -16.33 4.20
N PRO A 88 -17.88 -16.64 5.11
CA PRO A 88 -19.15 -15.93 5.18
C PRO A 88 -18.97 -14.53 5.81
N PRO A 89 -19.32 -13.43 5.11
CA PRO A 89 -19.15 -12.08 5.65
C PRO A 89 -19.90 -11.83 6.97
N ARG A 90 -21.00 -12.56 7.20
CA ARG A 90 -21.80 -12.51 8.44
C ARG A 90 -20.97 -12.70 9.71
N GLU A 91 -19.93 -13.53 9.68
CA GLU A 91 -19.05 -13.72 10.85
C GLU A 91 -18.37 -12.40 11.27
N VAL A 92 -17.92 -11.60 10.31
CA VAL A 92 -17.32 -10.28 10.57
C VAL A 92 -18.38 -9.29 11.04
N GLU A 93 -19.57 -9.32 10.44
CA GLU A 93 -20.68 -8.44 10.80
C GLU A 93 -21.16 -8.67 12.24
N GLU A 94 -21.31 -9.92 12.65
CA GLU A 94 -21.70 -10.31 14.01
C GLU A 94 -20.64 -9.88 15.04
N MET A 95 -19.37 -10.17 14.77
CA MET A 95 -18.26 -9.75 15.64
C MET A 95 -18.18 -8.22 15.76
N ALA A 96 -18.24 -7.51 14.63
CA ALA A 96 -18.19 -6.05 14.61
C ALA A 96 -19.37 -5.42 15.38
N GLY A 97 -20.57 -5.98 15.21
CA GLY A 97 -21.76 -5.56 15.95
C GLY A 97 -21.60 -5.74 17.47
N ALA A 98 -21.10 -6.88 17.91
CA ALA A 98 -20.80 -7.14 19.32
C ALA A 98 -19.69 -6.22 19.88
N LEU A 99 -18.81 -5.74 19.01
CA LEU A 99 -17.74 -4.80 19.35
C LEU A 99 -18.15 -3.33 19.30
N GLY A 100 -19.35 -3.02 18.81
CA GLY A 100 -19.84 -1.64 18.65
C GLY A 100 -19.25 -0.90 17.45
N VAL A 101 -18.65 -1.62 16.51
CA VAL A 101 -18.14 -1.06 15.26
C VAL A 101 -19.32 -0.83 14.31
N THR A 102 -19.38 0.36 13.71
CA THR A 102 -20.53 0.74 12.86
C THR A 102 -20.57 -0.09 11.58
N SER A 103 -21.78 -0.33 11.05
CA SER A 103 -21.98 -1.10 9.81
C SER A 103 -21.19 -0.56 8.61
N GLU A 104 -21.08 0.76 8.48
CA GLU A 104 -20.26 1.39 7.43
C GLU A 104 -18.76 1.10 7.63
N SER A 105 -18.25 1.09 8.85
CA SER A 105 -16.85 0.73 9.12
C SER A 105 -16.62 -0.76 8.89
N THR A 106 -17.58 -1.62 9.25
CA THR A 106 -17.55 -3.06 8.99
C THR A 106 -17.51 -3.38 7.50
N ALA A 107 -18.35 -2.72 6.70
CA ALA A 107 -18.36 -2.89 5.24
C ALA A 107 -17.02 -2.48 4.63
N HIS A 108 -16.43 -1.38 5.12
CA HIS A 108 -15.10 -0.94 4.70
C HIS A 108 -13.99 -1.93 5.06
N LEU A 109 -14.02 -2.50 6.28
CA LEU A 109 -13.06 -3.53 6.67
C LEU A 109 -13.13 -4.75 5.74
N LEU A 110 -14.34 -5.21 5.43
CA LEU A 110 -14.56 -6.32 4.49
C LEU A 110 -14.02 -6.02 3.10
N GLU A 111 -14.19 -4.79 2.60
CA GLU A 111 -13.68 -4.37 1.29
C GLU A 111 -12.15 -4.36 1.23
N VAL A 112 -11.49 -3.85 2.28
CA VAL A 112 -10.03 -3.68 2.32
C VAL A 112 -9.30 -4.97 2.72
N TYR A 113 -9.79 -5.65 3.75
CA TYR A 113 -9.08 -6.76 4.40
C TYR A 113 -9.68 -8.13 4.11
N GLY A 114 -10.92 -8.19 3.58
CA GLY A 114 -11.65 -9.44 3.43
C GLY A 114 -11.69 -10.22 4.75
N ARG A 115 -11.22 -11.47 4.73
CA ARG A 115 -11.19 -12.34 5.92
C ARG A 115 -10.31 -11.80 7.04
N LEU A 116 -9.27 -11.02 6.71
CA LEU A 116 -8.37 -10.43 7.72
C LEU A 116 -9.08 -9.37 8.58
N SER A 117 -10.29 -8.94 8.22
CA SER A 117 -11.14 -8.10 9.08
C SER A 117 -11.32 -8.69 10.48
N LEU A 118 -11.38 -10.02 10.61
CA LEU A 118 -11.46 -10.69 11.91
C LEU A 118 -10.21 -10.43 12.76
N GLU A 119 -9.03 -10.36 12.15
CA GLU A 119 -7.79 -10.04 12.86
C GLU A 119 -7.76 -8.56 13.28
N VAL A 120 -8.27 -7.65 12.44
CA VAL A 120 -8.43 -6.24 12.80
C VAL A 120 -9.41 -6.08 13.97
N LEU A 121 -10.55 -6.77 13.94
CA LEU A 121 -11.55 -6.74 15.01
C LEU A 121 -11.03 -7.38 16.30
N ALA A 122 -10.14 -8.37 16.23
CA ALA A 122 -9.48 -8.92 17.42
C ALA A 122 -8.66 -7.88 18.20
N LEU A 123 -8.13 -6.84 17.52
CA LEU A 123 -7.49 -5.71 18.20
C LEU A 123 -8.53 -4.86 18.97
N VAL A 124 -9.72 -4.66 18.41
CA VAL A 124 -10.83 -3.97 19.07
C VAL A 124 -11.35 -4.75 20.28
N GLU A 125 -11.32 -6.08 20.22
CA GLU A 125 -11.67 -6.93 21.36
C GLU A 125 -10.70 -6.75 22.52
N ARG A 126 -9.39 -6.64 22.24
CA ARG A 126 -8.35 -6.36 23.24
C ARG A 126 -8.45 -4.94 23.81
N GLU A 127 -8.71 -3.97 22.95
CA GLU A 127 -8.85 -2.57 23.33
C GLU A 127 -10.03 -1.92 22.59
N ARG A 128 -11.16 -1.77 23.30
CA ARG A 128 -12.42 -1.28 22.73
C ARG A 128 -12.30 0.09 22.08
N ALA A 129 -11.40 0.95 22.57
CA ALA A 129 -11.15 2.26 21.98
C ALA A 129 -10.67 2.19 20.52
N LEU A 130 -10.01 1.10 20.12
CA LEU A 130 -9.52 0.92 18.74
C LEU A 130 -10.66 0.73 17.72
N GLY A 131 -11.89 0.45 18.18
CA GLY A 131 -13.08 0.38 17.32
C GLY A 131 -13.60 1.75 16.88
N GLN A 132 -13.06 2.85 17.43
CA GLN A 132 -13.46 4.20 17.05
C GLN A 132 -12.85 4.61 15.72
N ARG A 133 -13.62 5.40 14.95
CA ARG A 133 -13.13 6.02 13.74
C ARG A 133 -12.03 7.02 14.04
N LEU A 134 -11.06 7.10 13.12
CA LEU A 134 -9.98 8.08 13.20
C LEU A 134 -10.50 9.53 13.09
N CYS A 135 -11.57 9.72 12.31
CA CYS A 135 -12.31 10.98 12.23
C CYS A 135 -13.70 10.74 11.59
N PRO A 136 -14.61 11.73 11.60
CA PRO A 136 -15.94 11.58 11.01
C PRO A 136 -15.98 11.44 9.47
N ARG A 137 -14.86 11.68 8.76
CA ARG A 137 -14.82 11.73 7.28
C ARG A 137 -14.51 10.39 6.61
N HIS A 138 -14.04 9.41 7.39
CA HIS A 138 -13.59 8.12 6.88
C HIS A 138 -14.19 6.99 7.72
N PRO A 139 -14.54 5.86 7.10
CA PRO A 139 -14.98 4.68 7.83
C PRO A 139 -13.84 4.01 8.61
N ASP A 140 -12.59 4.40 8.35
CA ASP A 140 -11.42 3.78 8.95
C ASP A 140 -11.36 3.94 10.47
N ILE A 141 -11.08 2.83 11.16
CA ILE A 141 -10.99 2.74 12.62
C ILE A 141 -9.54 2.70 13.10
N ALA A 142 -9.32 3.07 14.35
CA ALA A 142 -8.01 3.08 14.99
C ALA A 142 -7.30 1.72 14.94
N ALA A 143 -8.02 0.61 14.99
CA ALA A 143 -7.45 -0.74 14.86
C ALA A 143 -6.69 -0.97 13.55
N GLN A 144 -7.07 -0.30 12.45
CA GLN A 144 -6.34 -0.43 11.18
C GLN A 144 -4.93 0.16 11.24
N ILE A 145 -4.72 1.19 12.07
CA ILE A 145 -3.39 1.76 12.30
C ILE A 145 -2.50 0.72 12.98
N ILE A 146 -2.99 0.12 14.06
CA ILE A 146 -2.26 -0.90 14.83
C ILE A 146 -2.02 -2.15 13.97
N TYR A 147 -3.04 -2.60 13.23
CA TYR A 147 -2.90 -3.72 12.32
C TYR A 147 -1.82 -3.48 11.25
N ALA A 148 -1.79 -2.28 10.67
CA ALA A 148 -0.79 -1.92 9.67
C ALA A 148 0.64 -1.97 10.24
N LEU A 149 0.83 -1.52 11.49
CA LEU A 149 2.12 -1.58 12.19
C LEU A 149 2.53 -3.03 12.52
N GLU A 150 1.60 -3.83 13.05
CA GLU A 150 1.89 -5.19 13.53
C GLU A 150 2.05 -6.21 12.41
N ARG A 151 1.24 -6.10 11.35
CA ARG A 151 1.03 -7.18 10.37
C ARG A 151 1.30 -6.80 8.94
N GLU A 152 1.36 -5.51 8.61
CA GLU A 152 1.54 -5.02 7.23
C GLU A 152 2.84 -4.24 7.01
N HIS A 153 3.75 -4.33 7.99
CA HIS A 153 5.07 -3.70 7.96
C HIS A 153 5.04 -2.20 7.67
N ALA A 154 4.00 -1.49 8.12
CA ALA A 154 3.98 -0.04 8.05
C ALA A 154 4.99 0.55 9.04
N VAL A 155 5.78 1.52 8.58
CA VAL A 155 6.78 2.22 9.41
C VAL A 155 6.57 3.72 9.44
N ARG A 156 5.80 4.26 8.49
CA ARG A 156 5.43 5.67 8.36
C ARG A 156 3.93 5.85 8.23
N LEU A 157 3.43 7.03 8.59
CA LEU A 157 2.03 7.40 8.40
C LEU A 157 1.63 7.33 6.91
N ALA A 158 2.56 7.68 6.03
CA ALA A 158 2.40 7.54 4.59
C ALA A 158 2.17 6.08 4.13
N ASP A 159 2.79 5.09 4.81
CA ASP A 159 2.53 3.67 4.49
C ASP A 159 1.07 3.33 4.74
N ILE A 160 0.55 3.77 5.87
CA ILE A 160 -0.81 3.49 6.26
C ILE A 160 -1.78 4.22 5.33
N PHE A 161 -1.67 5.54 5.22
CA PHE A 161 -2.67 6.38 4.55
C PHE A 161 -2.63 6.26 3.01
N LEU A 162 -1.46 6.11 2.40
CA LEU A 162 -1.35 6.05 0.94
C LEU A 162 -1.35 4.62 0.39
N ARG A 163 -1.01 3.61 1.20
CA ARG A 163 -0.79 2.23 0.72
C ARG A 163 -1.63 1.16 1.41
N ARG A 164 -2.16 1.37 2.62
CA ARG A 164 -2.99 0.36 3.33
C ARG A 164 -4.47 0.73 3.37
N THR A 165 -4.80 1.95 3.77
CA THR A 165 -6.20 2.39 3.99
C THR A 165 -6.75 3.26 2.87
N ALA A 166 -5.88 3.77 1.99
CA ALA A 166 -6.20 4.72 0.94
C ALA A 166 -6.82 6.06 1.39
N ILE A 167 -6.86 6.36 2.70
CA ILE A 167 -7.28 7.66 3.27
C ILE A 167 -6.58 8.84 2.58
N GLY A 168 -5.30 8.68 2.24
CA GLY A 168 -4.49 9.72 1.59
C GLY A 168 -4.93 10.05 0.16
N TRP A 169 -5.78 9.24 -0.47
CA TRP A 169 -6.36 9.47 -1.81
C TRP A 169 -7.76 10.12 -1.75
N SER A 170 -8.25 10.39 -0.54
CA SER A 170 -9.54 11.06 -0.34
C SER A 170 -9.47 12.57 -0.60
N ARG A 171 -10.62 13.25 -0.63
CA ARG A 171 -10.70 14.70 -0.85
C ARG A 171 -9.91 15.54 0.17
N CYS A 172 -9.74 15.05 1.40
CA CYS A 172 -9.00 15.75 2.44
C CYS A 172 -7.55 15.25 2.59
N LEU A 173 -7.15 14.27 1.76
CA LEU A 173 -5.83 13.64 1.77
C LEU A 173 -5.44 13.08 3.16
N GLY A 174 -6.41 12.73 4.01
CA GLY A 174 -6.16 12.30 5.38
C GLY A 174 -5.63 13.37 6.34
N LEU A 175 -5.51 14.64 5.91
CA LEU A 175 -4.91 15.70 6.72
C LEU A 175 -5.69 15.96 8.03
N VAL A 176 -6.98 15.65 8.06
CA VAL A 176 -7.84 15.81 9.24
C VAL A 176 -7.54 14.74 10.29
N CYS A 177 -7.37 13.48 9.89
CA CYS A 177 -7.10 12.38 10.81
C CYS A 177 -5.60 12.10 11.03
N ALA A 178 -4.71 12.73 10.26
CA ALA A 178 -3.26 12.53 10.38
C ALA A 178 -2.73 12.78 11.80
N PRO A 179 -3.13 13.84 12.53
CA PRO A 179 -2.66 14.04 13.91
C PRO A 179 -3.13 12.94 14.88
N THR A 180 -4.37 12.46 14.72
CA THR A 180 -4.92 11.37 15.54
C THR A 180 -4.19 10.07 15.27
N ALA A 181 -3.98 9.71 14.00
CA ALA A 181 -3.25 8.52 13.61
C ALA A 181 -1.78 8.58 14.02
N ALA A 182 -1.10 9.71 13.83
CA ALA A 182 0.30 9.89 14.22
C ALA A 182 0.50 9.78 15.74
N ARG A 183 -0.42 10.33 16.54
CA ARG A 183 -0.38 10.14 18.01
C ARG A 183 -0.64 8.71 18.41
N LEU A 184 -1.57 8.01 17.75
CA LEU A 184 -1.80 6.58 18.00
C LEU A 184 -0.55 5.75 17.68
N MET A 185 0.09 6.03 16.54
CA MET A 185 1.39 5.44 16.20
C MET A 185 2.45 5.78 17.25
N GLY A 186 2.49 7.03 17.72
CA GLY A 186 3.44 7.47 18.73
C GLY A 186 3.26 6.76 20.07
N THR A 187 2.03 6.61 20.55
CA THR A 187 1.73 5.81 21.75
C THR A 187 2.19 4.37 21.59
N TYR A 188 1.93 3.76 20.43
CA TYR A 188 2.29 2.37 20.16
C TYR A 188 3.82 2.16 20.03
N LEU A 189 4.52 3.10 19.40
CA LEU A 189 5.95 3.01 19.09
C LEU A 189 6.86 3.69 20.13
N GLY A 190 6.27 4.29 21.17
CA GLY A 190 7.02 5.01 22.21
C GLY A 190 7.65 6.31 21.73
N TRP A 191 6.98 7.05 20.84
CA TRP A 191 7.45 8.34 20.35
C TRP A 191 7.10 9.48 21.30
N ASP A 192 7.96 10.49 21.35
CA ASP A 192 7.66 11.76 21.99
C ASP A 192 6.87 12.70 21.05
N GLU A 193 6.35 13.80 21.60
CA GLU A 193 5.57 14.76 20.82
C GLU A 193 6.37 15.39 19.66
N PRO A 194 7.66 15.77 19.81
CA PRO A 194 8.48 16.20 18.68
C PRO A 194 8.51 15.19 17.53
N ARG A 195 8.69 13.91 17.82
CA ARG A 195 8.71 12.85 16.80
C ARG A 195 7.34 12.67 16.13
N VAL A 196 6.25 12.78 16.88
CA VAL A 196 4.88 12.78 16.31
C VAL A 196 4.69 13.94 15.33
N GLN A 197 5.14 15.14 15.68
CA GLN A 197 5.06 16.31 14.80
C GLN A 197 5.93 16.16 13.55
N GLU A 198 7.13 15.57 13.69
CA GLU A 198 8.00 15.24 12.55
C GLU A 198 7.30 14.28 11.58
N GLU A 199 6.62 13.25 12.08
CA GLU A 199 5.91 12.29 11.23
C GLU A 199 4.72 12.94 10.48
N ILE A 200 3.98 13.84 11.15
CA ILE A 200 2.90 14.61 10.50
C ILE A 200 3.47 15.51 9.40
N ALA A 201 4.60 16.16 9.64
CA ALA A 201 5.29 16.98 8.64
C ALA A 201 5.78 16.13 7.46
N ALA A 202 6.43 15.00 7.73
CA ALA A 202 6.90 14.06 6.71
C ALA A 202 5.76 13.55 5.83
N TYR A 203 4.57 13.30 6.40
CA TYR A 203 3.38 12.95 5.63
C TYR A 203 2.94 14.07 4.68
N ARG A 204 2.95 15.33 5.13
CA ARG A 204 2.63 16.48 4.26
C ARG A 204 3.63 16.63 3.11
N ASP A 205 4.91 16.40 3.38
CA ASP A 205 5.96 16.45 2.35
C ASP A 205 5.82 15.31 1.33
N GLU A 206 5.44 14.11 1.77
CA GLU A 206 5.11 12.98 0.89
C GLU A 206 3.90 13.32 0.01
N LEU A 207 2.84 13.93 0.57
CA LEU A 207 1.68 14.39 -0.20
C LEU A 207 2.07 15.42 -1.25
N ALA A 208 2.91 16.40 -0.91
CA ALA A 208 3.37 17.42 -1.86
C ALA A 208 4.20 16.83 -3.02
N ARG A 209 5.01 15.79 -2.74
CA ARG A 209 5.77 15.07 -3.77
C ARG A 209 4.88 14.18 -4.64
N THR A 210 3.91 13.50 -4.03
CA THR A 210 3.02 12.52 -4.68
C THR A 210 1.97 13.23 -5.53
N PHE A 211 1.28 14.19 -4.92
CA PHE A 211 0.27 15.03 -5.53
C PHE A 211 0.93 16.36 -5.83
N ARG A 212 1.57 16.47 -7.00
CA ARG A 212 2.08 17.75 -7.51
C ARG A 212 0.90 18.68 -7.75
N LEU A 213 0.42 19.31 -6.69
CA LEU A 213 -0.49 20.43 -6.77
C LEU A 213 0.29 21.57 -7.40
N PHE A 214 -0.23 22.04 -8.52
CA PHE A 214 0.20 23.25 -9.20
C PHE A 214 0.47 24.35 -8.15
N THR A 215 1.71 24.81 -8.00
CA THR A 215 1.98 26.02 -7.22
C THR A 215 1.37 27.18 -8.00
N PRO A 216 0.34 27.88 -7.52
CA PRO A 216 -0.15 29.07 -8.22
C PRO A 216 0.99 30.09 -8.21
N VAL A 217 1.48 30.47 -9.39
CA VAL A 217 2.33 31.66 -9.51
C VAL A 217 1.46 32.83 -9.08
N PRO A 218 1.88 33.68 -8.11
CA PRO A 218 1.14 34.89 -7.80
C PRO A 218 1.03 35.71 -9.08
N THR A 219 -0.18 35.91 -9.58
CA THR A 219 -0.42 36.94 -10.58
C THR A 219 0.02 38.25 -9.95
N ARG A 220 1.08 38.85 -10.49
CA ARG A 220 1.48 40.21 -10.11
C ARG A 220 0.23 41.07 -10.20
N SER A 221 -0.12 41.73 -9.09
CA SER A 221 -1.12 42.79 -9.10
C SER A 221 -0.72 43.78 -10.20
N SER A 222 -1.48 43.79 -11.29
CA SER A 222 -1.48 44.92 -12.19
C SER A 222 -2.13 46.06 -11.41
N ALA A 223 -1.30 47.00 -10.95
CA ALA A 223 -1.78 48.27 -10.44
C ALA A 223 -2.74 48.89 -11.47
N PRO A 224 -3.85 49.53 -11.04
CA PRO A 224 -4.75 50.17 -11.97
C PRO A 224 -4.01 51.32 -12.66
N SER A 225 -3.97 51.28 -13.99
CA SER A 225 -3.60 52.45 -14.79
C SER A 225 -4.64 53.55 -14.56
N ARG A 226 -4.12 54.77 -14.36
CA ARG A 226 -4.86 56.02 -14.18
C ARG A 226 -5.86 56.30 -15.30
#